data_AF-A0A352YX64-F1
#
_entry.id   AF-A0A352YX64-F1
#
_cell.length_a   1.000
_cell.length_b   1.000
_cell.length_c   1.000
_cell.angle_alpha   90.00
_cell.angle_beta   90.00
_cell.angle_gamma   90.00
#
_symmetry.space_group_name_H-M   'P 1'
#
loop_
_entity.id
_entity.type
_entity.pdbx_description
1 polymer ?
#
loop_
_entity_poly.entity_id
_entity_poly.type
_entity_poly.pdbx_seq_one_letter_code
_entity_poly.pdbx_strand_id
1 'polypeptide(L)'
;MSSVSYGRTVYLSPNGNDSNPGTLAQPFFTLNKAWTIIAPGDTVYLRGGLYQYKSTQYLKDKNGSSSATIKVWAYPGEIPIITKNTTTSFSYTWTSGILFTGNYFHWKGIEITGFTQQDSKVYTGFRISDSNNNVFEQINSHHNGHGCVITGKSSGNLVLNSDFHHNQDPLTTLKYGNADGLELCYIPAGLTNTIRGCRFWWNTDDGIDLWQNDGVVIIENSWAWNNGFIPDTYTPAGNGNGFKLG
;
A
#
# COMPACT_ATOMS: atom_id res chain seq x y z
N MET A 1 39.10 1.96 -6.93
CA MET A 1 38.40 2.99 -6.14
C MET A 1 36.92 2.77 -6.33
N SER A 2 36.21 2.29 -5.31
CA SER A 2 34.75 2.22 -5.35
C SER A 2 34.22 3.63 -5.20
N SER A 3 33.63 4.19 -6.26
CA SER A 3 32.84 5.41 -6.13
C SER A 3 31.69 5.13 -5.15
N VAL A 4 31.61 5.91 -4.08
CA VAL A 4 30.40 5.99 -3.27
C VAL A 4 29.35 6.64 -4.17
N SER A 5 28.55 5.84 -4.85
CA SER A 5 27.41 6.32 -5.61
C SER A 5 26.36 6.77 -4.61
N TYR A 6 26.26 8.07 -4.36
CA TYR A 6 25.11 8.63 -3.67
C TYR A 6 23.86 8.32 -4.51
N GLY A 7 22.86 7.69 -3.89
CA GLY A 7 21.57 7.45 -4.53
C GLY A 7 20.97 8.76 -5.02
N ARG A 8 20.41 8.75 -6.23
CA ARG A 8 19.76 9.91 -6.82
C ARG A 8 18.48 10.21 -6.04
N THR A 9 18.14 11.49 -5.94
CA THR A 9 16.83 11.93 -5.47
C THR A 9 15.95 12.36 -6.64
N VAL A 10 14.72 11.86 -6.71
CA VAL A 10 13.71 12.24 -7.69
C VAL A 10 12.43 12.70 -6.98
N TYR A 11 11.68 13.59 -7.61
CA TYR A 11 10.52 14.23 -7.01
C TYR A 11 9.27 14.00 -7.85
N LEU A 12 8.15 13.73 -7.17
CA LEU A 12 6.81 13.70 -7.74
C LEU A 12 5.99 14.83 -7.12
N SER A 13 5.04 15.39 -7.86
CA SER A 13 4.07 16.37 -7.37
C SER A 13 2.71 16.16 -8.03
N PRO A 14 1.58 16.50 -7.36
CA PRO A 14 0.26 16.52 -8.00
C PRO A 14 0.21 17.35 -9.29
N ASN A 15 1.00 18.44 -9.35
CA ASN A 15 1.12 19.32 -10.53
C ASN A 15 2.33 18.99 -11.41
N GLY A 16 2.99 17.85 -11.16
CA GLY A 16 4.13 17.41 -11.94
C GLY A 16 3.75 16.94 -13.35
N ASN A 17 4.76 16.57 -14.12
CA ASN A 17 4.59 16.05 -15.48
C ASN A 17 5.62 14.96 -15.74
N ASP A 18 5.22 13.83 -16.32
CA ASP A 18 6.12 12.69 -16.56
C ASP A 18 7.14 12.93 -17.69
N SER A 19 7.02 14.04 -18.42
CA SER A 19 8.03 14.57 -19.34
C SER A 19 9.11 15.42 -18.66
N ASN A 20 8.90 15.82 -17.39
CA ASN A 20 9.90 16.58 -16.64
C ASN A 20 11.13 15.72 -16.30
N PRO A 21 12.26 16.31 -15.87
CA PRO A 21 13.44 15.55 -15.44
C PRO A 21 13.34 14.93 -14.03
N GLY A 22 12.27 15.19 -13.27
CA GLY A 22 12.11 14.64 -11.91
C GLY A 22 12.88 15.38 -10.83
N THR A 23 13.22 16.66 -11.07
CA THR A 23 13.86 17.53 -10.08
C THR A 23 12.83 18.19 -9.18
N LEU A 24 13.25 18.82 -8.08
CA LEU A 24 12.33 19.49 -7.16
C LEU A 24 11.50 20.59 -7.84
N ALA A 25 12.12 21.33 -8.78
CA ALA A 25 11.47 22.40 -9.54
C ALA A 25 10.63 21.88 -10.72
N GLN A 26 11.00 20.72 -11.27
CA GLN A 26 10.28 20.06 -12.37
C GLN A 26 10.06 18.58 -12.02
N PRO A 27 9.08 18.29 -11.14
CA PRO A 27 8.82 16.94 -10.66
C PRO A 27 8.03 16.11 -11.68
N PHE A 28 8.14 14.78 -11.57
CA PHE A 28 7.23 13.85 -12.24
C PHE A 28 5.82 13.92 -11.64
N PHE A 29 4.85 13.27 -12.29
CA PHE A 29 3.51 13.09 -11.74
C PHE A 29 3.31 11.68 -11.17
N THR A 30 3.72 10.64 -11.91
CA THR A 30 3.39 9.24 -11.58
C THR A 30 4.52 8.47 -10.92
N LEU A 31 4.15 7.53 -10.05
CA LEU A 31 5.09 6.52 -9.54
C LEU A 31 5.59 5.62 -10.67
N ASN A 32 4.74 5.27 -11.63
CA ASN A 32 5.13 4.52 -12.83
C ASN A 32 6.32 5.18 -13.55
N LYS A 33 6.30 6.52 -13.71
CA LYS A 33 7.40 7.24 -14.34
C LYS A 33 8.69 7.19 -13.50
N ALA A 34 8.60 7.38 -12.19
CA ALA A 34 9.77 7.23 -11.33
C ALA A 34 10.35 5.81 -11.41
N TRP A 35 9.48 4.79 -11.48
CA TRP A 35 9.87 3.39 -11.61
C TRP A 35 10.68 3.08 -12.85
N THR A 36 10.59 3.86 -13.93
CA THR A 36 11.40 3.62 -15.12
C THR A 36 12.88 3.93 -14.91
N ILE A 37 13.22 4.78 -13.93
CA ILE A 37 14.58 5.29 -13.78
C ILE A 37 15.27 4.87 -12.48
N ILE A 38 14.53 4.62 -11.40
CA ILE A 38 15.12 4.36 -10.08
C ILE A 38 16.05 3.15 -10.07
N ALA A 39 17.04 3.21 -9.18
CA ALA A 39 18.06 2.20 -8.92
C ALA A 39 18.29 2.02 -7.41
N PRO A 40 18.95 0.94 -6.95
CA PRO A 40 19.29 0.76 -5.54
C PRO A 40 19.91 2.01 -4.90
N GLY A 41 19.42 2.37 -3.71
CA GLY A 41 19.87 3.54 -2.95
C GLY A 41 19.15 4.86 -3.30
N ASP A 42 18.39 4.91 -4.40
CA ASP A 42 17.65 6.11 -4.79
C ASP A 42 16.55 6.47 -3.79
N THR A 43 16.20 7.76 -3.75
CA THR A 43 15.06 8.29 -2.99
C THR A 43 14.05 8.94 -3.93
N VAL A 44 12.80 8.49 -3.83
CA VAL A 44 11.63 9.07 -4.48
C VAL A 44 10.88 9.87 -3.42
N TYR A 45 10.85 11.19 -3.57
CA TYR A 45 10.03 12.07 -2.72
C TYR A 45 8.71 12.41 -3.41
N LEU A 46 7.61 12.22 -2.69
CA LEU A 46 6.28 12.66 -3.10
C LEU A 46 5.93 13.95 -2.36
N ARG A 47 5.73 15.04 -3.10
CA ARG A 47 5.22 16.31 -2.56
C ARG A 47 3.77 16.15 -2.09
N GLY A 48 3.34 17.00 -1.18
CA GLY A 48 2.01 16.97 -0.61
C GLY A 48 0.90 17.27 -1.62
N GLY A 49 -0.28 16.73 -1.34
CA GLY A 49 -1.49 16.95 -2.12
C GLY A 49 -1.96 15.70 -2.86
N LEU A 50 -2.99 15.91 -3.69
CA LEU A 50 -3.79 14.83 -4.25
C LEU A 50 -3.27 14.35 -5.61
N TYR A 51 -2.77 13.11 -5.66
CA TYR A 51 -2.37 12.42 -6.88
C TYR A 51 -3.54 11.61 -7.44
N GLN A 52 -4.25 12.19 -8.41
CA GLN A 52 -5.39 11.54 -9.07
C GLN A 52 -4.94 10.75 -10.30
N TYR A 53 -4.52 9.50 -10.11
CA TYR A 53 -4.04 8.66 -11.20
C TYR A 53 -5.17 8.12 -12.06
N LYS A 54 -4.90 7.91 -13.36
CA LYS A 54 -5.86 7.34 -14.32
C LYS A 54 -5.72 5.83 -14.51
N SER A 55 -4.67 5.24 -13.94
CA SER A 55 -4.41 3.81 -14.02
C SER A 55 -3.59 3.34 -12.83
N THR A 56 -3.56 2.03 -12.63
CA THR A 56 -2.74 1.37 -11.60
C THR A 56 -1.30 1.85 -11.66
N GLN A 57 -0.73 2.15 -10.50
CA GLN A 57 0.71 2.28 -10.35
C GLN A 57 1.28 0.86 -10.27
N TYR A 58 1.77 0.34 -11.39
CA TYR A 58 2.27 -1.03 -11.51
C TYR A 58 3.80 -1.02 -11.40
N LEU A 59 4.26 -1.30 -10.18
CA LEU A 59 5.59 -1.02 -9.68
C LEU A 59 6.35 -2.33 -9.47
N LYS A 60 7.05 -2.79 -10.50
CA LYS A 60 7.79 -4.06 -10.50
C LYS A 60 9.20 -3.91 -11.07
N ASP A 61 9.94 -5.02 -11.11
CA ASP A 61 11.25 -5.16 -11.76
C ASP A 61 12.33 -4.23 -11.17
N LYS A 62 12.12 -3.74 -9.95
CA LYS A 62 13.07 -2.92 -9.19
C LYS A 62 13.29 -3.52 -7.81
N ASN A 63 14.54 -3.53 -7.39
CA ASN A 63 14.96 -4.04 -6.09
C ASN A 63 16.08 -3.13 -5.57
N GLY A 64 16.04 -2.81 -4.28
CA GLY A 64 17.21 -2.30 -3.57
C GLY A 64 18.12 -3.45 -3.12
N SER A 65 18.96 -3.15 -2.14
CA SER A 65 19.72 -4.15 -1.37
C SER A 65 19.76 -3.77 0.11
N SER A 66 20.28 -4.66 0.95
CA SER A 66 20.51 -4.38 2.37
C SER A 66 21.43 -3.18 2.63
N SER A 67 22.32 -2.85 1.68
CA SER A 67 23.21 -1.68 1.74
C SER A 67 22.71 -0.48 0.93
N ALA A 68 21.66 -0.66 0.11
CA ALA A 68 21.16 0.35 -0.82
C ALA A 68 19.64 0.23 -0.99
N THR A 69 18.91 0.42 0.11
CA THR A 69 17.43 0.46 0.14
C THR A 69 16.91 1.58 -0.76
N ILE A 70 15.86 1.31 -1.53
CA ILE A 70 15.14 2.34 -2.30
C ILE A 70 14.09 2.97 -1.40
N LYS A 71 14.08 4.30 -1.30
CA LYS A 71 13.15 5.04 -0.43
C LYS A 71 12.02 5.63 -1.27
N VAL A 72 10.77 5.44 -0.82
CA VAL A 72 9.57 6.05 -1.42
C VAL A 72 8.85 6.79 -0.31
N TRP A 73 9.18 8.07 -0.15
CA TRP A 73 8.83 8.84 1.04
C TRP A 73 7.97 10.05 0.68
N ALA A 74 7.06 10.41 1.57
CA ALA A 74 6.55 11.76 1.61
C ALA A 74 7.70 12.76 1.74
N TYR A 75 7.60 13.88 1.03
CA TYR A 75 8.51 15.00 1.22
C TYR A 75 8.36 15.53 2.65
N PRO A 76 9.45 15.90 3.35
CA PRO A 76 9.39 16.22 4.77
C PRO A 76 8.32 17.28 5.11
N GLY A 77 7.41 16.93 6.02
CA GLY A 77 6.33 17.81 6.48
C GLY A 77 5.12 17.90 5.54
N GLU A 78 5.10 17.15 4.43
CA GLU A 78 4.03 17.13 3.45
C GLU A 78 3.30 15.77 3.46
N ILE A 79 2.03 15.76 3.03
CA ILE A 79 1.18 14.55 3.00
C ILE A 79 0.76 14.27 1.55
N PRO A 80 1.38 13.30 0.85
CA PRO A 80 0.95 12.86 -0.46
C PRO A 80 -0.25 11.91 -0.33
N ILE A 81 -1.33 12.21 -1.05
CA ILE A 81 -2.57 11.43 -1.05
C ILE A 81 -2.75 10.81 -2.43
N ILE A 82 -2.58 9.49 -2.54
CA ILE A 82 -2.73 8.75 -3.79
C ILE A 82 -4.16 8.24 -3.92
N THR A 83 -4.81 8.56 -5.04
CA THR A 83 -6.17 8.13 -5.30
C THR A 83 -6.43 7.86 -6.78
N LYS A 84 -7.56 7.21 -7.08
CA LYS A 84 -8.06 7.12 -8.45
C LYS A 84 -8.64 8.46 -8.89
N ASN A 85 -8.45 8.78 -10.16
CA ASN A 85 -9.19 9.84 -10.80
C ASN A 85 -10.67 9.45 -10.86
N THR A 86 -11.55 10.32 -10.35
CA THR A 86 -13.00 10.09 -10.28
C THR A 86 -13.78 10.75 -11.42
N THR A 87 -13.13 11.60 -12.22
CA THR A 87 -13.76 12.30 -13.36
C THR A 87 -13.58 11.56 -14.68
N THR A 88 -12.56 10.70 -14.78
CA THR A 88 -12.30 9.82 -15.92
C THR A 88 -12.30 8.36 -15.48
N SER A 89 -12.46 7.43 -16.41
CA SER A 89 -12.31 6.00 -16.12
C SER A 89 -10.90 5.71 -15.56
N PHE A 90 -10.85 4.82 -14.56
CA PHE A 90 -9.59 4.30 -14.02
C PHE A 90 -9.32 2.92 -14.62
N SER A 91 -8.14 2.74 -15.22
CA SER A 91 -7.71 1.45 -15.78
C SER A 91 -6.99 0.62 -14.71
N TYR A 92 -7.69 -0.38 -14.17
CA TYR A 92 -7.15 -1.29 -13.17
C TYR A 92 -6.33 -2.41 -13.81
N THR A 93 -5.14 -2.64 -13.26
CA THR A 93 -4.39 -3.89 -13.40
C THR A 93 -4.61 -4.70 -12.13
N TRP A 94 -5.10 -5.93 -12.25
CA TRP A 94 -5.34 -6.83 -11.12
C TRP A 94 -6.14 -6.17 -9.98
N THR A 95 -7.19 -5.42 -10.36
CA THR A 95 -8.09 -4.72 -9.43
C THR A 95 -7.39 -3.88 -8.34
N SER A 96 -6.15 -3.43 -8.61
CA SER A 96 -5.29 -2.77 -7.61
C SER A 96 -5.04 -1.30 -7.95
N GLY A 97 -5.10 -0.41 -6.96
CA GLY A 97 -4.70 0.99 -7.12
C GLY A 97 -3.19 1.13 -7.30
N ILE A 98 -2.45 0.52 -6.38
CA ILE A 98 -1.01 0.32 -6.45
C ILE A 98 -0.74 -1.20 -6.42
N LEU A 99 0.03 -1.68 -7.40
CA LEU A 99 0.49 -3.07 -7.48
C LEU A 99 2.01 -3.07 -7.41
N PHE A 100 2.56 -3.50 -6.28
CA PHE A 100 3.99 -3.44 -5.99
C PHE A 100 4.61 -4.84 -5.86
N THR A 101 5.75 -5.01 -6.53
CA THR A 101 6.64 -6.15 -6.40
C THR A 101 8.08 -5.65 -6.34
N GLY A 102 8.73 -5.80 -5.20
CA GLY A 102 10.11 -5.38 -5.02
C GLY A 102 10.69 -5.73 -3.66
N ASN A 103 12.01 -5.76 -3.59
CA ASN A 103 12.75 -6.06 -2.37
C ASN A 103 13.56 -4.86 -1.90
N TYR A 104 13.76 -4.73 -0.59
CA TYR A 104 14.55 -3.66 0.03
C TYR A 104 14.05 -2.25 -0.33
N PHE A 105 12.76 -2.02 -0.15
CA PHE A 105 12.12 -0.70 -0.21
C PHE A 105 11.76 -0.19 1.18
N HIS A 106 11.72 1.13 1.32
CA HIS A 106 11.13 1.80 2.47
C HIS A 106 10.10 2.81 2.00
N TRP A 107 8.83 2.46 2.16
CA TRP A 107 7.69 3.33 1.93
C TRP A 107 7.36 4.09 3.21
N LYS A 108 7.19 5.42 3.14
CA LYS A 108 6.95 6.24 4.33
C LYS A 108 5.99 7.40 4.12
N GLY A 109 4.98 7.51 4.99
CA GLY A 109 4.15 8.72 5.15
C GLY A 109 3.15 8.96 4.02
N ILE A 110 2.69 7.90 3.35
CA ILE A 110 1.86 8.00 2.15
C ILE A 110 0.42 7.60 2.49
N GLU A 111 -0.53 8.42 2.07
CA GLU A 111 -1.96 8.13 2.15
C GLU A 111 -2.44 7.49 0.83
N ILE A 112 -3.23 6.42 0.93
CA ILE A 112 -3.74 5.63 -0.19
C ILE A 112 -5.25 5.49 -0.03
N THR A 113 -6.01 6.11 -0.92
CA THR A 113 -7.47 6.24 -0.74
C THR A 113 -8.28 6.18 -2.00
N GLY A 114 -9.57 5.85 -1.87
CA GLY A 114 -10.56 6.00 -2.94
C GLY A 114 -10.47 4.95 -4.04
N PHE A 115 -9.67 3.89 -3.90
CA PHE A 115 -9.66 2.76 -4.84
C PHE A 115 -10.86 1.83 -4.60
N THR A 116 -12.06 2.39 -4.72
CA THR A 116 -13.33 1.67 -4.53
C THR A 116 -13.67 0.78 -5.73
N GLN A 117 -14.49 -0.24 -5.47
CA GLN A 117 -14.96 -1.23 -6.45
C GLN A 117 -15.64 -0.58 -7.66
N GLN A 118 -15.52 -1.22 -8.83
CA GLN A 118 -16.31 -0.89 -10.03
C GLN A 118 -17.33 -1.99 -10.37
N ASP A 119 -17.09 -3.21 -9.90
CA ASP A 119 -17.91 -4.39 -10.12
C ASP A 119 -17.81 -5.33 -8.90
N SER A 120 -18.27 -6.58 -9.03
CA SER A 120 -18.29 -7.55 -7.94
C SER A 120 -16.95 -8.21 -7.60
N LYS A 121 -15.84 -7.79 -8.22
CA LYS A 121 -14.50 -8.27 -7.86
C LYS A 121 -14.01 -7.62 -6.57
N VAL A 122 -13.00 -8.23 -5.96
CA VAL A 122 -12.27 -7.64 -4.84
C VAL A 122 -11.25 -6.64 -5.38
N TYR A 123 -11.36 -5.38 -4.96
CA TYR A 123 -10.42 -4.32 -5.32
C TYR A 123 -9.51 -4.01 -4.14
N THR A 124 -8.24 -3.68 -4.40
CA THR A 124 -7.25 -3.43 -3.35
C THR A 124 -6.63 -2.05 -3.54
N GLY A 125 -6.55 -1.24 -2.48
CA GLY A 125 -5.82 0.03 -2.52
C GLY A 125 -4.34 -0.19 -2.79
N PHE A 126 -3.69 -1.00 -1.96
CA PHE A 126 -2.27 -1.33 -2.06
C PHE A 126 -2.01 -2.85 -2.03
N ARG A 127 -1.67 -3.43 -3.18
CA ARG A 127 -1.30 -4.85 -3.29
C ARG A 127 0.21 -4.99 -3.36
N ILE A 128 0.76 -5.82 -2.49
CA ILE A 128 2.18 -6.14 -2.35
C ILE A 128 2.34 -7.64 -2.61
N SER A 129 3.04 -8.00 -3.68
CA SER A 129 3.21 -9.40 -4.09
C SER A 129 4.69 -9.75 -4.20
N ASP A 130 5.05 -10.95 -3.71
CA ASP A 130 6.40 -11.53 -3.84
C ASP A 130 7.54 -10.56 -3.45
N SER A 131 7.34 -9.85 -2.34
CA SER A 131 8.15 -8.69 -1.94
C SER A 131 8.81 -8.93 -0.59
N ASN A 132 10.11 -8.67 -0.49
CA ASN A 132 10.91 -9.08 0.67
C ASN A 132 11.77 -7.96 1.26
N ASN A 133 11.95 -7.99 2.58
CA ASN A 133 12.81 -7.08 3.33
C ASN A 133 12.42 -5.59 3.13
N ASN A 134 11.12 -5.31 3.06
CA ASN A 134 10.60 -3.95 2.91
C ASN A 134 10.12 -3.37 4.24
N VAL A 135 10.08 -2.05 4.33
CA VAL A 135 9.45 -1.30 5.42
C VAL A 135 8.30 -0.46 4.86
N PHE A 136 7.11 -0.61 5.45
CA PHE A 136 5.92 0.18 5.16
C PHE A 136 5.54 0.97 6.41
N GLU A 137 6.08 2.18 6.52
CA GLU A 137 6.01 3.02 7.71
C GLU A 137 5.01 4.16 7.53
N GLN A 138 4.14 4.42 8.52
CA GLN A 138 3.21 5.56 8.44
C GLN A 138 2.40 5.57 7.14
N ILE A 139 1.96 4.39 6.70
CA ILE A 139 1.01 4.25 5.60
C ILE A 139 -0.38 4.49 6.16
N ASN A 140 -1.18 5.30 5.47
CA ASN A 140 -2.57 5.51 5.80
C ASN A 140 -3.45 5.01 4.64
N SER A 141 -3.98 3.79 4.74
CA SER A 141 -4.78 3.18 3.66
C SER A 141 -6.26 3.10 4.04
N HIS A 142 -7.10 3.86 3.33
CA HIS A 142 -8.51 3.97 3.70
C HIS A 142 -9.47 4.24 2.56
N HIS A 143 -10.77 3.99 2.78
CA HIS A 143 -11.80 4.23 1.77
C HIS A 143 -11.51 3.54 0.43
N ASN A 144 -10.86 2.37 0.50
CA ASN A 144 -10.62 1.49 -0.64
C ASN A 144 -11.63 0.33 -0.64
N GLY A 145 -11.59 -0.53 -1.66
CA GLY A 145 -12.22 -1.85 -1.58
C GLY A 145 -11.67 -2.62 -0.38
N HIS A 146 -10.44 -3.09 -0.53
CA HIS A 146 -9.60 -3.69 0.51
C HIS A 146 -8.43 -2.74 0.80
N GLY A 147 -8.03 -2.58 2.07
CA GLY A 147 -7.02 -1.60 2.47
C GLY A 147 -5.63 -1.91 1.89
N CYS A 148 -5.04 -3.02 2.31
CA CYS A 148 -3.76 -3.49 1.80
C CYS A 148 -3.67 -5.01 1.84
N VAL A 149 -2.99 -5.60 0.86
CA VAL A 149 -2.72 -7.05 0.80
C VAL A 149 -1.22 -7.28 0.67
N ILE A 150 -0.65 -8.14 1.51
CA ILE A 150 0.70 -8.70 1.34
C ILE A 150 0.56 -10.19 1.03
N THR A 151 1.04 -10.63 -0.13
CA THR A 151 0.80 -12.00 -0.60
C THR A 151 1.99 -12.63 -1.32
N GLY A 152 1.90 -13.94 -1.55
CA GLY A 152 2.91 -14.73 -2.25
C GLY A 152 4.16 -14.97 -1.41
N LYS A 153 5.32 -15.08 -2.06
CA LYS A 153 6.62 -15.29 -1.37
C LYS A 153 7.15 -13.98 -0.79
N SER A 154 6.37 -13.40 0.12
CA SER A 154 6.68 -12.15 0.82
C SER A 154 7.17 -12.44 2.23
N SER A 155 8.40 -12.00 2.55
CA SER A 155 9.07 -12.28 3.83
C SER A 155 9.97 -11.14 4.26
N GLY A 156 10.23 -11.03 5.57
CA GLY A 156 11.05 -9.99 6.17
C GLY A 156 10.45 -8.59 6.04
N ASN A 157 9.16 -8.46 5.73
CA ASN A 157 8.52 -7.15 5.65
C ASN A 157 8.11 -6.67 7.04
N LEU A 158 8.27 -5.37 7.26
CA LEU A 158 7.81 -4.67 8.46
C LEU A 158 6.75 -3.63 8.07
N VAL A 159 5.53 -3.81 8.54
CA VAL A 159 4.49 -2.77 8.53
C VAL A 159 4.53 -2.06 9.88
N LEU A 160 4.81 -0.75 9.88
CA LEU A 160 5.16 -0.01 11.08
C LEU A 160 4.35 1.26 11.23
N ASN A 161 3.65 1.42 12.36
CA ASN A 161 2.92 2.64 12.71
C ASN A 161 1.96 3.09 11.58
N SER A 162 1.27 2.13 10.97
CA SER A 162 0.42 2.33 9.81
C SER A 162 -1.05 2.11 10.17
N ASP A 163 -1.91 2.83 9.46
CA ASP A 163 -3.35 2.88 9.69
C ASP A 163 -4.09 2.30 8.48
N PHE A 164 -5.06 1.44 8.75
CA PHE A 164 -5.89 0.82 7.72
C PHE A 164 -7.35 0.88 8.13
N HIS A 165 -8.16 1.70 7.44
CA HIS A 165 -9.48 2.01 7.97
C HIS A 165 -10.54 2.36 6.92
N HIS A 166 -11.83 2.23 7.28
CA HIS A 166 -12.95 2.63 6.42
C HIS A 166 -12.93 1.97 5.04
N ASN A 167 -12.31 0.79 4.92
CA ASN A 167 -12.30 0.01 3.68
C ASN A 167 -13.60 -0.78 3.58
N GLN A 168 -14.18 -0.86 2.38
CA GLN A 168 -15.48 -1.49 2.17
C GLN A 168 -15.64 -2.06 0.76
N ASP A 169 -16.28 -3.22 0.67
CA ASP A 169 -16.58 -3.90 -0.58
C ASP A 169 -18.08 -4.20 -0.77
N PRO A 170 -18.96 -3.18 -0.89
CA PRO A 170 -20.41 -3.37 -0.98
C PRO A 170 -20.90 -4.11 -2.24
N LEU A 171 -20.08 -4.24 -3.28
CA LEU A 171 -20.45 -4.77 -4.58
C LEU A 171 -20.05 -6.24 -4.79
N THR A 172 -19.23 -6.83 -3.92
CA THR A 172 -18.87 -8.26 -3.99
C THR A 172 -20.09 -9.16 -3.86
N THR A 173 -19.98 -10.40 -4.33
CA THR A 173 -21.05 -11.41 -4.22
C THR A 173 -21.43 -11.63 -2.75
N LEU A 174 -20.42 -11.82 -1.89
CA LEU A 174 -20.58 -11.73 -0.44
C LEU A 174 -20.32 -10.29 -0.02
N LYS A 175 -21.37 -9.46 -0.07
CA LYS A 175 -21.28 -8.03 0.21
C LYS A 175 -20.55 -7.78 1.52
N TYR A 176 -19.60 -6.84 1.49
CA TYR A 176 -18.84 -6.37 2.66
C TYR A 176 -17.91 -7.40 3.30
N GLY A 177 -17.84 -8.63 2.77
CA GLY A 177 -17.12 -9.75 3.39
C GLY A 177 -15.74 -10.00 2.83
N ASN A 178 -15.07 -8.98 2.27
CA ASN A 178 -13.67 -9.12 1.82
C ASN A 178 -12.83 -7.87 2.08
N ALA A 179 -13.38 -6.79 2.65
CA ALA A 179 -12.66 -5.53 2.82
C ALA A 179 -11.98 -5.46 4.18
N ASP A 180 -10.79 -6.05 4.27
CA ASP A 180 -9.96 -5.94 5.47
C ASP A 180 -9.14 -4.67 5.46
N GLY A 181 -8.66 -4.30 6.65
CA GLY A 181 -7.63 -3.27 6.79
C GLY A 181 -6.32 -3.73 6.16
N LEU A 182 -5.79 -4.86 6.63
CA LEU A 182 -4.59 -5.50 6.09
C LEU A 182 -4.75 -7.02 6.05
N GLU A 183 -4.60 -7.59 4.86
CA GLU A 183 -4.55 -9.04 4.67
C GLU A 183 -3.11 -9.51 4.42
N LEU A 184 -2.71 -10.59 5.08
CA LEU A 184 -1.53 -11.37 4.73
C LEU A 184 -1.99 -12.78 4.36
N CYS A 185 -2.01 -13.08 3.06
CA CYS A 185 -2.56 -14.33 2.54
C CYS A 185 -1.61 -15.01 1.55
N TYR A 186 -1.72 -16.34 1.43
CA TYR A 186 -0.90 -17.17 0.54
C TYR A 186 0.62 -17.06 0.79
N ILE A 187 1.01 -16.76 2.03
CA ILE A 187 2.42 -16.78 2.43
C ILE A 187 2.82 -18.22 2.78
N PRO A 188 3.82 -18.81 2.10
CA PRO A 188 4.28 -20.16 2.42
C PRO A 188 4.92 -20.29 3.81
N ALA A 189 4.90 -21.51 4.34
CA ALA A 189 5.62 -21.86 5.57
C ALA A 189 7.11 -21.51 5.50
N GLY A 190 7.66 -21.09 6.64
CA GLY A 190 9.07 -20.69 6.78
C GLY A 190 9.37 -19.24 6.41
N LEU A 191 8.38 -18.47 5.95
CA LEU A 191 8.49 -17.03 5.78
C LEU A 191 7.91 -16.28 6.99
N THR A 192 8.40 -15.06 7.23
CA THR A 192 7.98 -14.28 8.41
C THR A 192 7.77 -12.82 8.05
N ASN A 193 6.66 -12.23 8.48
CA ASN A 193 6.42 -10.78 8.38
C ASN A 193 6.06 -10.21 9.75
N THR A 194 6.26 -8.90 9.93
CA THR A 194 6.00 -8.22 11.21
C THR A 194 5.09 -7.02 11.01
N ILE A 195 4.06 -6.94 11.85
CA ILE A 195 3.13 -5.82 11.96
C ILE A 195 3.32 -5.20 13.33
N ARG A 196 3.68 -3.92 13.39
CA ARG A 196 4.00 -3.24 14.65
C ARG A 196 3.37 -1.87 14.73
N GLY A 197 2.71 -1.55 15.85
CA GLY A 197 2.17 -0.22 16.11
C GLY A 197 1.03 0.18 15.17
N CYS A 198 0.39 -0.77 14.49
CA CYS A 198 -0.61 -0.49 13.47
C CYS A 198 -2.02 -0.41 14.05
N ARG A 199 -2.92 0.29 13.35
CA ARG A 199 -4.31 0.48 13.77
C ARG A 199 -5.28 0.10 12.66
N PHE A 200 -6.33 -0.64 13.02
CA PHE A 200 -7.31 -1.19 12.08
C PHE A 200 -8.73 -0.90 12.55
N TRP A 201 -9.48 -0.08 11.82
CA TRP A 201 -10.84 0.25 12.26
C TRP A 201 -11.82 0.58 11.14
N TRP A 202 -13.10 0.32 11.38
CA TRP A 202 -14.16 0.55 10.40
C TRP A 202 -13.91 -0.14 9.05
N ASN A 203 -13.19 -1.25 9.02
CA ASN A 203 -13.11 -2.09 7.83
C ASN A 203 -14.33 -3.02 7.82
N THR A 204 -14.97 -3.21 6.68
CA THR A 204 -16.27 -3.89 6.68
C THR A 204 -16.17 -5.38 6.95
N ASP A 205 -15.03 -6.02 6.69
CA ASP A 205 -14.79 -7.41 7.08
C ASP A 205 -13.97 -7.46 8.37
N ASP A 206 -12.63 -7.49 8.29
CA ASP A 206 -11.76 -7.61 9.46
C ASP A 206 -10.71 -6.50 9.58
N GLY A 207 -10.12 -6.36 10.76
CA GLY A 207 -9.00 -5.45 10.96
C GLY A 207 -7.73 -5.94 10.26
N ILE A 208 -7.26 -7.12 10.69
CA ILE A 208 -6.23 -7.91 10.02
C ILE A 208 -6.79 -9.28 9.68
N ASP A 209 -6.51 -9.77 8.47
CA ASP A 209 -6.83 -11.14 8.05
C ASP A 209 -5.56 -11.94 7.67
N LEU A 210 -5.38 -13.11 8.30
CA LEU A 210 -4.32 -14.08 8.02
C LEU A 210 -4.83 -15.35 7.31
N TRP A 211 -5.99 -15.27 6.66
CA TRP A 211 -6.58 -16.37 5.92
C TRP A 211 -5.61 -16.90 4.85
N GLN A 212 -5.47 -18.24 4.80
CA GLN A 212 -4.55 -18.95 3.90
C GLN A 212 -3.08 -18.52 4.01
N ASN A 213 -2.62 -18.12 5.19
CA ASN A 213 -1.21 -17.90 5.48
C ASN A 213 -0.62 -19.10 6.26
N ASP A 214 0.32 -19.82 5.63
CA ASP A 214 1.12 -20.87 6.27
C ASP A 214 2.42 -20.31 6.92
N GLY A 215 2.73 -19.04 6.64
CA GLY A 215 3.87 -18.32 7.20
C GLY A 215 3.65 -17.85 8.63
N VAL A 216 4.66 -17.19 9.21
CA VAL A 216 4.58 -16.58 10.55
C VAL A 216 4.30 -15.08 10.43
N VAL A 217 3.33 -14.59 11.18
CA VAL A 217 3.09 -13.15 11.33
C VAL A 217 3.25 -12.76 12.79
N ILE A 218 4.18 -11.85 13.04
CA ILE A 218 4.41 -11.28 14.38
C ILE A 218 3.63 -9.97 14.46
N ILE A 219 2.63 -9.91 15.34
CA ILE A 219 1.81 -8.70 15.56
C ILE A 219 2.14 -8.13 16.94
N GLU A 220 2.61 -6.88 16.96
CA GLU A 220 3.07 -6.21 18.18
C GLU A 220 2.40 -4.85 18.33
N ASN A 221 1.98 -4.49 19.55
CA ASN A 221 1.52 -3.15 19.91
C ASN A 221 0.47 -2.55 18.95
N SER A 222 -0.39 -3.40 18.39
CA SER A 222 -1.36 -3.03 17.35
C SER A 222 -2.78 -3.07 17.88
N TRP A 223 -3.67 -2.28 17.27
CA TRP A 223 -5.01 -1.99 17.77
C TRP A 223 -6.03 -2.30 16.69
N ALA A 224 -7.12 -2.98 17.04
CA ALA A 224 -8.24 -3.20 16.13
C ALA A 224 -9.57 -2.95 16.85
N TRP A 225 -10.46 -2.17 16.23
CA TRP A 225 -11.77 -1.86 16.80
C TRP A 225 -12.79 -1.53 15.71
N ASN A 226 -14.07 -1.74 15.99
CA ASN A 226 -15.19 -1.39 15.09
C ASN A 226 -15.06 -1.92 13.65
N ASN A 227 -14.35 -3.02 13.42
CA ASN A 227 -14.42 -3.74 12.14
C ASN A 227 -15.71 -4.57 12.09
N GLY A 228 -16.18 -4.95 10.90
CA GLY A 228 -17.44 -5.71 10.74
C GLY A 228 -18.69 -4.84 10.63
N PHE A 229 -18.52 -3.53 10.46
CA PHE A 229 -19.61 -2.59 10.31
C PHE A 229 -19.40 -1.75 9.06
N ILE A 230 -20.51 -1.29 8.45
CA ILE A 230 -20.44 -0.21 7.46
C ILE A 230 -19.79 1.00 8.16
N PRO A 231 -18.75 1.63 7.56
CA PRO A 231 -17.93 2.62 8.24
C PRO A 231 -18.76 3.73 8.91
N ASP A 232 -18.37 4.12 10.12
CA ASP A 232 -19.03 5.12 10.96
C ASP A 232 -20.49 4.83 11.34
N THR A 233 -20.93 3.58 11.20
CA THR A 233 -22.25 3.12 11.64
C THR A 233 -22.13 1.87 12.49
N TYR A 234 -23.18 1.48 13.20
CA TYR A 234 -23.25 0.14 13.82
C TYR A 234 -24.09 -0.84 13.01
N THR A 235 -24.20 -0.60 11.70
CA THR A 235 -24.88 -1.52 10.77
C THR A 235 -23.96 -2.69 10.48
N PRO A 236 -24.34 -3.94 10.84
CA PRO A 236 -23.48 -5.11 10.61
C PRO A 236 -23.14 -5.28 9.13
N ALA A 237 -21.91 -5.69 8.86
CA ALA A 237 -21.35 -5.90 7.54
C ALA A 237 -20.74 -7.31 7.42
N GLY A 238 -19.45 -7.44 7.14
CA GLY A 238 -18.71 -8.71 7.13
C GLY A 238 -18.50 -9.31 8.53
N ASN A 239 -17.46 -10.13 8.68
CA ASN A 239 -17.22 -10.97 9.86
C ASN A 239 -16.97 -10.17 11.15
N GLY A 240 -16.20 -9.09 11.09
CA GLY A 240 -15.97 -8.20 12.21
C GLY A 240 -14.92 -8.63 13.21
N ASN A 241 -13.93 -9.42 12.80
CA ASN A 241 -12.81 -9.76 13.65
C ASN A 241 -11.87 -8.54 13.80
N GLY A 242 -11.33 -8.36 15.01
CA GLY A 242 -10.21 -7.45 15.20
C GLY A 242 -8.96 -7.99 14.50
N PHE A 243 -8.61 -9.23 14.84
CA PHE A 243 -7.49 -9.98 14.26
C PHE A 243 -7.98 -11.39 13.91
N LYS A 244 -8.13 -11.71 12.62
CA LYS A 244 -8.39 -13.08 12.14
C LYS A 244 -7.03 -13.77 11.94
N LEU A 245 -6.68 -14.69 12.84
CA LEU A 245 -5.32 -15.23 12.98
C LEU A 245 -5.11 -16.61 12.33
N GLY A 246 -5.85 -16.92 11.26
CA GLY A 246 -5.81 -18.19 10.53
C GLY A 246 -7.16 -18.89 10.46
#